data_AF-A0A3R8RMG2-F1
#
_entry.id   AF-A0A3R8RMG2-F1
#
_cell.length_a   1.000
_cell.length_b   1.000
_cell.length_c   1.000
_cell.angle_alpha   90.00
_cell.angle_beta   90.00
_cell.angle_gamma   90.00
#
_symmetry.space_group_name_H-M   'P 1'
#
loop_
_entity.id
_entity.type
_entity.pdbx_description
1 polymer ?
#
loop_
_entity_poly.entity_id
_entity_poly.type
_entity_poly.pdbx_seq_one_letter_code
_entity_poly.pdbx_strand_id
1 'polypeptide(L)'
;MSQIYEPANEKRGLERLGDKVVSVRMDSELVAELDRLAQHTGRSRGFYLRAAVQEMLPVLKERYWHHDTESRSQELDKYSRFMDQLHDPTQEER
;
A
#
# COMPACT_ATOMS: atom_id res chain seq x y z
N MET A 1 -18.75 54.88 -14.32
CA MET A 1 -18.94 53.79 -13.35
C MET A 1 -18.88 52.46 -14.10
N SER A 2 -17.69 51.93 -14.34
CA SER A 2 -17.52 50.62 -14.98
C SER A 2 -16.93 49.67 -13.94
N GLN A 3 -17.80 48.88 -13.29
CA GLN A 3 -17.35 47.78 -12.44
C GLN A 3 -16.73 46.71 -13.34
N ILE A 4 -15.43 46.52 -13.18
CA ILE A 4 -14.70 45.38 -13.74
C ILE A 4 -15.24 44.14 -13.04
N TYR A 5 -15.82 43.22 -13.81
CA TYR A 5 -16.22 41.90 -13.32
C TYR A 5 -14.95 41.07 -13.15
N GLU A 6 -14.42 41.00 -11.92
CA GLU A 6 -13.46 39.95 -11.57
C GLU A 6 -14.22 38.63 -11.50
N PRO A 7 -13.86 37.61 -12.31
CA PRO A 7 -14.43 36.30 -12.10
C PRO A 7 -13.88 35.80 -10.76
N ALA A 8 -14.78 35.68 -9.78
CA ALA A 8 -14.55 34.93 -8.56
C ALA A 8 -14.01 33.56 -8.98
N ASN A 9 -12.71 33.34 -8.76
CA ASN A 9 -12.07 32.05 -8.98
C ASN A 9 -12.70 31.10 -7.97
N GLU A 10 -13.76 30.45 -8.43
CA GLU A 10 -14.54 29.43 -7.76
C GLU A 10 -13.66 28.20 -7.54
N LYS A 11 -12.65 28.34 -6.68
CA LYS A 11 -12.05 27.21 -5.97
C LYS A 11 -13.04 26.79 -4.90
N ARG A 12 -14.21 26.32 -5.36
CA ARG A 12 -15.15 25.50 -4.60
C ARG A 12 -14.32 24.44 -3.88
N GLY A 13 -14.50 24.40 -2.57
CA GLY A 13 -13.74 23.56 -1.66
C GLY A 13 -13.60 22.13 -2.15
N LEU A 14 -12.41 21.82 -2.66
CA LEU A 14 -11.85 20.49 -2.50
C LEU A 14 -11.44 20.44 -1.03
N GLU A 15 -12.32 19.93 -0.17
CA GLU A 15 -11.86 19.35 1.10
C GLU A 15 -10.60 18.54 0.77
N ARG A 16 -9.49 18.93 1.38
CA ARG A 16 -8.14 18.51 0.97
C ARG A 16 -8.11 16.99 1.01
N LEU A 17 -8.08 16.37 -0.16
CA LEU A 17 -8.14 14.94 -0.36
C LEU A 17 -6.85 14.30 0.18
N GLY A 18 -6.79 14.10 1.49
CA GLY A 18 -5.61 13.67 2.25
C GLY A 18 -4.61 14.81 2.51
N ASP A 19 -4.17 14.96 3.75
CA ASP A 19 -3.09 15.87 4.17
C ASP A 19 -1.69 15.27 3.95
N LYS A 20 -1.60 13.96 3.69
CA LYS A 20 -0.35 13.22 3.52
C LYS A 20 -0.02 12.98 2.05
N VAL A 21 1.23 13.29 1.68
CA VAL A 21 1.80 13.03 0.35
C VAL A 21 2.82 11.91 0.45
N VAL A 22 2.72 10.94 -0.46
CA VAL A 22 3.69 9.87 -0.64
C VAL A 22 4.30 10.01 -2.04
N SER A 23 5.62 9.91 -2.14
CA SER A 23 6.36 10.00 -3.40
C SER A 23 7.11 8.70 -3.68
N VAL A 24 6.97 8.18 -4.89
CA VAL A 24 7.59 6.94 -5.35
C VAL A 24 8.11 7.15 -6.77
N ARG A 25 9.28 6.59 -7.10
CA ARG A 25 9.81 6.59 -8.48
C ARG A 25 9.12 5.50 -9.28
N MET A 26 8.69 5.83 -10.49
CA MET A 26 8.01 4.93 -11.40
C MET A 26 8.71 4.92 -12.75
N ASP A 27 8.59 3.81 -13.47
CA ASP A 27 9.09 3.68 -14.83
C ASP A 27 8.37 4.68 -15.76
N SER A 28 9.10 5.22 -16.74
CA SER A 28 8.56 6.23 -17.66
C SER A 28 7.44 5.69 -18.55
N GLU A 29 7.50 4.42 -18.95
CA GLU A 29 6.46 3.78 -19.75
C GLU A 29 5.15 3.70 -18.96
N LEU A 30 5.24 3.25 -17.70
CA LEU A 30 4.09 3.16 -16.80
C LEU A 30 3.46 4.54 -16.52
N VAL A 31 4.28 5.57 -16.33
CA VAL A 31 3.78 6.95 -16.20
C VAL A 31 3.08 7.40 -17.48
N ALA A 32 3.62 7.08 -18.66
CA ALA A 32 3.00 7.42 -19.93
C ALA A 32 1.66 6.72 -20.14
N GLU A 33 1.52 5.45 -19.75
CA GLU A 33 0.22 4.75 -19.78
C GLU A 33 -0.81 5.40 -18.85
N LEU A 34 -0.39 5.75 -17.64
CA LEU A 34 -1.25 6.43 -16.67
C LEU A 34 -1.69 7.81 -17.18
N ASP A 35 -0.80 8.54 -17.85
CA ASP A 35 -1.13 9.83 -18.48
C ASP A 35 -2.15 9.66 -19.60
N ARG A 36 -2.03 8.62 -20.45
CA ARG A 36 -3.04 8.33 -21.50
C ARG A 36 -4.40 8.00 -20.89
N LEU A 37 -4.44 7.18 -19.83
CA LEU A 37 -5.68 6.84 -19.13
C LEU A 37 -6.34 8.09 -18.54
N ALA A 38 -5.56 8.93 -17.86
CA ALA A 38 -6.01 10.19 -17.28
C ALA A 38 -6.59 11.14 -18.34
N GLN A 39 -5.91 11.28 -19.47
CA GLN A 39 -6.37 12.10 -20.60
C GLN A 39 -7.66 11.57 -21.21
N HIS A 40 -7.77 10.25 -21.42
CA HIS A 40 -8.94 9.63 -22.03
C HIS A 40 -10.22 9.82 -21.20
N THR A 41 -10.10 9.87 -19.88
CA THR A 41 -11.24 9.94 -18.96
C THR A 41 -11.48 11.31 -18.33
N GLY A 42 -10.61 12.29 -18.59
CA GLY A 42 -10.67 13.61 -17.98
C GLY A 42 -10.45 13.60 -16.46
N ARG A 43 -9.68 12.65 -15.94
CA ARG A 43 -9.35 12.53 -14.50
C ARG A 43 -7.87 12.83 -14.26
N SER A 44 -7.51 13.07 -12.99
CA SER A 44 -6.11 13.26 -12.62
C SER A 44 -5.40 11.90 -12.42
N ARG A 45 -4.08 11.85 -12.61
CA ARG A 45 -3.27 10.69 -12.24
C ARG A 45 -3.50 10.23 -10.81
N GLY A 46 -3.59 11.19 -9.88
CA GLY A 46 -3.79 10.91 -8.46
C GLY A 46 -5.11 10.21 -8.15
N PHE A 47 -6.14 10.40 -8.97
CA PHE A 47 -7.39 9.62 -8.87
C PHE A 47 -7.12 8.13 -9.11
N TYR A 48 -6.44 7.80 -10.20
CA TYR A 48 -6.12 6.42 -10.57
C TYR A 48 -5.10 5.75 -9.66
N LEU A 49 -4.05 6.48 -9.25
CA LEU A 49 -3.09 5.95 -8.29
C LEU A 49 -3.75 5.61 -6.95
N ARG A 50 -4.65 6.48 -6.47
CA ARG A 50 -5.39 6.20 -5.23
C ARG A 50 -6.30 4.99 -5.39
N ALA A 51 -7.04 4.90 -6.49
CA ALA A 51 -7.90 3.75 -6.79
C ALA A 51 -7.10 2.45 -6.83
N ALA A 52 -6.00 2.42 -7.60
CA ALA A 52 -5.13 1.24 -7.71
C ALA A 52 -4.55 0.81 -6.36
N VAL A 53 -4.09 1.75 -5.53
CA VAL A 53 -3.60 1.44 -4.18
C VAL A 53 -4.72 0.91 -3.29
N GLN A 54 -5.91 1.51 -3.31
CA GLN A 54 -7.04 1.06 -2.49
C GLN A 54 -7.51 -0.35 -2.88
N GLU A 55 -7.54 -0.64 -4.17
CA GLU A 55 -7.94 -1.95 -4.71
C GLU A 55 -6.88 -3.03 -4.45
N MET A 56 -5.60 -2.70 -4.61
CA MET A 56 -4.51 -3.68 -4.45
C MET A 56 -4.06 -3.87 -3.01
N LEU A 57 -4.29 -2.91 -2.12
CA LEU A 57 -3.84 -3.01 -0.74
C LEU A 57 -4.37 -4.27 -0.05
N PRO A 58 -5.66 -4.65 -0.11
CA PRO A 58 -6.14 -5.94 0.43
C PRO A 58 -5.41 -7.17 -0.12
N VAL A 59 -5.14 -7.21 -1.43
CA VAL A 59 -4.43 -8.33 -2.09
C VAL A 59 -2.98 -8.42 -1.60
N LEU A 60 -2.31 -7.27 -1.48
CA LEU A 60 -0.95 -7.21 -0.93
C LEU A 60 -0.93 -7.61 0.54
N LYS A 61 -1.93 -7.17 1.31
CA LYS A 61 -2.12 -7.55 2.71
C LYS A 61 -2.26 -9.06 2.84
N GLU A 62 -3.13 -9.69 2.09
CA GLU A 62 -3.27 -11.16 2.07
C GLU A 62 -1.94 -11.83 1.72
N ARG A 63 -1.33 -11.45 0.60
CA ARG A 63 -0.07 -12.05 0.13
C ARG A 63 1.07 -11.95 1.14
N TYR A 64 1.26 -10.80 1.77
CA TYR A 64 2.44 -10.53 2.59
C TYR A 64 2.19 -10.70 4.09
N TRP A 65 0.97 -10.52 4.60
CA TRP A 65 0.66 -10.89 5.99
C TRP A 65 0.47 -12.39 6.19
N HIS A 66 0.03 -13.13 5.17
CA HIS A 66 0.14 -14.60 5.24
C HIS A 66 1.60 -15.02 5.29
N HIS A 67 2.49 -14.34 4.57
CA HIS A 67 3.91 -14.66 4.63
C HIS A 67 4.53 -14.35 6.01
N ASP A 68 4.07 -13.30 6.70
CA ASP A 68 4.51 -12.97 8.06
C ASP A 68 4.00 -13.99 9.10
N THR A 69 2.76 -14.47 8.95
CA THR A 69 2.20 -15.54 9.80
C THR A 69 2.78 -16.91 9.50
N GLU A 70 3.02 -17.25 8.23
CA GLU A 70 3.70 -18.49 7.83
C GLU A 70 5.15 -18.49 8.28
N SER A 71 5.92 -17.42 8.03
CA SER A 71 7.31 -17.31 8.49
C SER A 71 7.40 -17.41 10.02
N ARG A 72 6.51 -16.72 10.74
CA ARG A 72 6.43 -16.80 12.20
C ARG A 72 6.00 -18.19 12.71
N SER A 73 5.04 -18.84 12.04
CA SER A 73 4.60 -20.20 12.40
C SER A 73 5.72 -21.22 12.17
N GLN A 74 6.46 -21.12 11.06
CA GLN A 74 7.60 -21.98 10.75
C GLN A 74 8.76 -21.76 11.73
N GLU A 75 8.99 -20.52 12.18
CA GLU A 75 9.94 -20.23 13.25
C GLU A 75 9.53 -20.85 14.58
N LEU A 76 8.25 -20.73 14.97
CA LEU A 76 7.72 -21.35 16.19
C LEU A 76 7.77 -22.89 16.12
N ASP A 77 7.45 -23.49 14.98
CA ASP A 77 7.54 -24.95 14.78
C ASP A 77 9.00 -25.43 14.85
N LYS A 78 9.95 -24.68 14.27
CA LYS A 78 11.38 -24.97 14.41
C LYS A 78 11.84 -24.86 15.86
N TYR A 79 11.41 -23.84 16.57
CA TYR A 79 11.74 -23.65 17.98
C TYR A 79 11.14 -24.75 18.86
N SER A 80 9.88 -25.14 18.62
CA SER A 80 9.23 -26.25 19.33
C SER A 80 9.96 -27.57 19.09
N ARG A 81 10.29 -27.91 17.84
CA ARG A 81 11.07 -29.12 17.52
C ARG A 81 12.47 -29.11 18.14
N PHE A 82 13.10 -27.95 18.21
CA PHE A 82 14.39 -27.79 18.88
C PHE A 82 14.28 -28.00 20.39
N MET A 83 13.22 -27.49 21.03
CA MET A 83 12.95 -27.70 22.45
C MET A 83 12.57 -29.15 22.77
N ASP A 84 11.83 -29.83 21.88
CA ASP A 84 11.53 -31.26 22.01
C ASP A 84 12.80 -32.12 21.92
N GLN A 85 13.81 -31.70 21.14
CA GLN A 85 15.12 -32.36 21.08
C GLN A 85 15.99 -32.10 22.32
N LEU A 86 15.79 -30.96 23.01
CA LEU A 86 16.48 -30.65 24.27
C LEU A 86 15.79 -31.28 25.48
N HIS A 87 14.48 -31.51 25.41
CA HIS A 87 13.69 -32.24 26.39
C HIS A 87 13.65 -33.74 26.11
N ASP A 88 14.81 -34.35 25.86
CA ASP A 88 14.97 -35.80 26.01
C ASP A 88 15.19 -36.10 27.51
N PRO A 89 14.19 -36.65 28.25
CA PRO A 89 14.34 -36.94 29.68
C PRO A 89 15.28 -38.13 29.98
N THR A 90 16.04 -38.61 28.99
CA THR A 90 16.93 -39.78 29.15
C THR A 90 18.39 -39.41 29.52
N GLN A 91 18.61 -38.26 30.17
CA GLN A 91 19.90 -37.86 30.74
C GLN A 91 19.85 -37.72 32.28
N GLU A 92 19.09 -38.58 32.95
CA GLU A 92 19.24 -38.87 34.39
C GLU A 92 19.30 -40.38 34.57
N GLU A 93 20.38 -41.03 34.14
CA GLU A 93 20.84 -42.31 34.69
C GLU A 93 22.17 -42.70 34.03
N ARG A 94 23.28 -42.18 34.58
CA ARG A 94 24.58 -42.87 34.73
C ARG A 94 25.60 -42.03 35.46
#